data_AF-A0A4R8M7C8-F1
#
_entry.id   AF-A0A4R8M7C8-F1
#
_cell.length_a   1.000
_cell.length_b   1.000
_cell.length_c   1.000
_cell.angle_alpha   90.00
_cell.angle_beta   90.00
_cell.angle_gamma   90.00
#
_symmetry.space_group_name_H-M   'P 1'
#
loop_
_entity.id
_entity.type
_entity.pdbx_description
1 polymer ?
#
loop_
_entity_poly.entity_id
_entity_poly.type
_entity_poly.pdbx_seq_one_letter_code
_entity_poly.pdbx_strand_id
1 'polypeptide(L)'
;MVNVRKPNYEFPDDSPKIDWDSKHTQEEVDIAVKELSDYLDIAPEIHRRRAFIPDYAITYLEKYINADNAKLEALGLQNVDSIFNYLEYGFEVDIDNLEKLNANSALINFSTGNYPFGGIERFIITLKAFGLKATECFDGFVISKIEWLSDIEYKTTELPEKTKAYLQPTHSKNKTALMELLSHFLASEKSLYLAAGIIGIISAVVGLLLYYFLIIKVLP
;
A
#
# COMPACT_ATOMS: atom_id res chain seq x y z
N MET A 1 2.69 -5.05 1.73
CA MET A 1 1.59 -5.69 2.49
C MET A 1 0.26 -5.65 1.74
N VAL A 2 0.30 -5.92 0.43
CA VAL A 2 -0.88 -6.00 -0.46
C VAL A 2 -1.26 -7.45 -0.77
N ASN A 3 -0.32 -8.38 -0.55
CA ASN A 3 -0.48 -9.76 -1.00
C ASN A 3 -1.57 -10.53 -0.24
N VAL A 4 -1.77 -10.26 1.06
CA VAL A 4 -2.81 -10.93 1.88
C VAL A 4 -4.23 -10.74 1.35
N ARG A 5 -4.45 -9.72 0.51
CA ARG A 5 -5.74 -9.40 -0.11
C ARG A 5 -5.92 -9.98 -1.52
N LYS A 6 -4.88 -10.61 -2.09
CA LYS A 6 -4.97 -11.20 -3.42
C LYS A 6 -5.83 -12.48 -3.38
N PRO A 7 -6.68 -12.73 -4.39
CA PRO A 7 -7.38 -14.01 -4.49
C PRO A 7 -6.39 -15.18 -4.41
N ASN A 8 -6.73 -16.19 -3.61
CA ASN A 8 -5.90 -17.37 -3.36
C ASN A 8 -4.54 -17.08 -2.71
N TYR A 9 -4.40 -15.98 -1.99
CA TYR A 9 -3.20 -15.78 -1.17
C TYR A 9 -3.20 -16.75 0.01
N GLU A 10 -2.08 -17.44 0.17
CA GLU A 10 -1.77 -18.25 1.34
C GLU A 10 -0.52 -17.68 2.00
N PHE A 11 -0.51 -17.69 3.34
CA PHE A 11 0.70 -17.35 4.06
C PHE A 11 1.78 -18.38 3.76
N PRO A 12 3.05 -17.96 3.55
CA PRO A 12 4.15 -18.91 3.42
C PRO A 12 4.19 -19.81 4.65
N ASP A 13 4.34 -21.12 4.43
CA ASP A 13 4.62 -22.06 5.51
C ASP A 13 6.10 -21.92 5.91
N ASP A 14 6.32 -21.27 7.04
CA ASP A 14 7.60 -21.05 7.70
C ASP A 14 7.86 -22.07 8.83
N SER A 15 7.07 -23.15 8.91
CA SER A 15 7.30 -24.22 9.87
C SER A 15 8.68 -24.91 9.69
N PRO A 16 9.24 -25.47 10.77
CA PRO A 16 10.48 -26.22 10.71
C PRO A 16 10.42 -27.34 9.66
N LYS A 17 11.36 -27.33 8.72
CA LYS A 17 11.48 -28.41 7.72
C LYS A 17 12.16 -29.61 8.35
N ILE A 18 11.36 -30.51 8.89
CA ILE A 18 11.86 -31.75 9.51
C ILE A 18 12.02 -32.83 8.44
N ASP A 19 13.26 -33.28 8.24
CA ASP A 19 13.57 -34.48 7.47
C ASP A 19 13.36 -35.71 8.34
N TRP A 20 12.18 -36.31 8.22
CA TRP A 20 11.77 -37.49 8.98
C TRP A 20 12.54 -38.76 8.58
N ASP A 21 12.99 -38.85 7.33
CA ASP A 21 13.61 -40.06 6.78
C ASP A 21 15.05 -40.25 7.27
N SER A 22 15.73 -39.18 7.69
CA SER A 22 17.08 -39.23 8.28
C SER A 22 17.12 -39.44 9.80
N LYS A 23 15.97 -39.48 10.47
CA LYS A 23 15.89 -39.66 11.93
C LYS A 23 15.88 -41.15 12.23
N HIS A 24 16.88 -41.65 12.95
CA HIS A 24 17.08 -43.09 13.18
C HIS A 24 16.94 -43.48 14.65
N THR A 25 16.89 -42.52 15.57
CA THR A 25 16.74 -42.76 17.00
C THR A 25 15.48 -42.09 17.56
N GLN A 26 14.94 -42.63 18.67
CA GLN A 26 13.78 -42.03 19.34
C GLN A 26 14.09 -40.63 19.87
N GLU A 27 15.31 -40.39 20.36
CA GLU A 27 15.75 -39.09 20.86
C GLU A 27 15.71 -38.01 19.77
N GLU A 28 16.15 -38.34 18.55
CA GLU A 28 16.08 -37.45 17.40
C GLU A 28 14.64 -37.14 16.98
N VAL A 29 13.75 -38.14 17.06
CA VAL A 29 12.32 -37.96 16.81
C VAL A 29 11.69 -37.07 17.87
N ASP A 30 11.99 -37.30 19.15
CA ASP A 30 11.45 -36.51 20.26
C ASP A 30 11.88 -35.04 20.18
N ILE A 31 13.13 -34.77 19.78
CA ILE A 31 13.63 -33.40 19.54
C ILE A 31 12.85 -32.73 18.39
N ALA A 32 12.68 -33.42 17.27
CA ALA A 32 11.97 -32.87 16.11
C ALA A 32 10.48 -32.62 16.40
N VAL A 33 9.83 -33.54 17.12
CA VAL A 33 8.45 -33.38 17.58
C VAL A 33 8.34 -32.19 18.54
N LYS A 34 9.30 -32.04 19.47
CA LYS A 34 9.33 -30.90 20.38
C LYS A 34 9.51 -29.59 19.62
N GLU A 35 10.42 -29.52 18.66
CA GLU A 35 10.63 -28.33 17.82
C GLU A 35 9.35 -27.93 17.07
N LEU A 36 8.67 -28.91 16.46
CA LEU A 36 7.40 -28.67 15.78
C LEU A 36 6.30 -28.23 16.77
N SER A 37 6.21 -28.87 17.93
CA SER A 37 5.24 -28.52 18.97
C SER A 37 5.47 -27.10 19.48
N ASP A 38 6.71 -26.75 19.84
CA ASP A 38 7.08 -25.41 20.32
C ASP A 38 6.76 -24.34 19.25
N TYR A 39 6.93 -24.68 17.97
CA TYR A 39 6.57 -23.80 16.86
C TYR A 39 5.05 -23.57 16.76
N LEU A 40 4.26 -24.65 16.86
CA LEU A 40 2.80 -24.63 16.76
C LEU A 40 2.12 -24.01 17.99
N ASP A 41 2.79 -24.00 19.14
CA ASP A 41 2.32 -23.34 20.38
C ASP A 41 2.30 -21.81 20.26
N ILE A 42 2.98 -21.24 19.25
CA ILE A 42 3.03 -19.81 18.98
C ILE A 42 2.11 -19.49 17.82
N ALA A 43 1.24 -18.49 18.01
CA ALA A 43 0.31 -18.07 16.98
C ALA A 43 1.05 -17.61 15.69
N PRO A 44 0.63 -18.03 14.48
CA PRO A 44 1.35 -17.74 13.23
C PRO A 44 1.63 -16.24 12.97
N GLU A 45 0.75 -15.35 13.40
CA GLU A 45 0.92 -13.89 13.31
C GLU A 45 2.12 -13.38 14.11
N ILE A 46 2.47 -14.04 15.22
CA ILE A 46 3.63 -13.69 16.05
C ILE A 46 4.92 -14.06 15.32
N HIS A 47 4.95 -15.20 14.63
CA HIS A 47 6.09 -15.60 13.79
C HIS A 47 6.32 -14.60 12.66
N ARG A 48 5.25 -14.24 11.94
CA ARG A 48 5.32 -13.22 10.88
C ARG A 48 5.80 -11.88 11.41
N ARG A 49 5.24 -11.41 12.52
CA ARG A 49 5.68 -10.15 13.16
C ARG A 49 7.18 -10.16 13.45
N ARG A 50 7.70 -11.24 14.07
CA ARG A 50 9.12 -11.39 14.40
C ARG A 50 10.01 -11.41 13.15
N ALA A 51 9.52 -11.91 12.02
CA ALA A 51 10.28 -11.92 10.77
C ALA A 51 10.43 -10.52 10.13
N PHE A 52 9.45 -9.63 10.33
CA PHE A 52 9.41 -8.32 9.64
C PHE A 52 9.75 -7.12 10.54
N ILE A 53 9.47 -7.19 11.84
CA ILE A 53 9.66 -6.08 12.77
C ILE A 53 10.85 -6.39 13.68
N PRO A 54 11.96 -5.62 13.58
CA PRO A 54 13.14 -5.81 14.42
C PRO A 54 12.87 -5.40 15.88
N ASP A 55 13.60 -5.99 16.82
CA ASP A 55 13.42 -5.79 18.27
C ASP A 55 13.48 -4.32 18.71
N TYR A 56 14.31 -3.49 18.07
CA TYR A 56 14.38 -2.07 18.38
C TYR A 56 13.08 -1.34 18.05
N ALA A 57 12.41 -1.72 16.95
CA ALA A 57 11.14 -1.15 16.54
C ALA A 57 10.03 -1.64 17.47
N ILE A 58 10.06 -2.93 17.85
CA ILE A 58 9.13 -3.50 18.86
C ILE A 58 9.23 -2.71 20.16
N THR A 59 10.44 -2.52 20.69
CA THR A 59 10.68 -1.79 21.94
C THR A 59 10.09 -0.37 21.88
N TYR A 60 10.24 0.31 20.74
CA TYR A 60 9.65 1.63 20.54
C TYR A 60 8.11 1.57 20.50
N LEU A 61 7.52 0.60 19.79
CA LEU A 61 6.07 0.45 19.68
C LEU A 61 5.43 0.10 21.03
N GLU A 62 6.09 -0.73 21.86
CA GLU A 62 5.64 -1.03 23.23
C GLU A 62 5.59 0.24 24.08
N LYS A 63 6.61 1.10 23.99
CA LYS A 63 6.63 2.39 24.70
C LYS A 63 5.47 3.29 24.27
N TYR A 64 5.19 3.38 22.97
CA TYR A 64 4.06 4.14 22.45
C TYR A 64 2.73 3.59 22.98
N ILE A 65 2.50 2.28 22.85
CA ILE A 65 1.26 1.62 23.28
C ILE A 65 1.06 1.76 24.78
N ASN A 66 2.10 1.62 25.59
CA ASN A 66 2.00 1.79 27.04
C ASN A 66 1.60 3.22 27.42
N ALA A 67 2.13 4.22 26.70
CA ALA A 67 1.73 5.62 26.91
C ALA A 67 0.28 5.88 26.48
N ASP A 68 -0.19 5.23 25.41
CA ASP A 68 -1.57 5.34 24.94
C ASP A 68 -2.56 4.61 25.86
N ASN A 69 -2.23 3.38 26.26
CA ASN A 69 -2.99 2.60 27.24
C ASN A 69 -3.14 3.33 28.58
N ALA A 70 -2.11 4.06 29.02
CA ALA A 70 -2.18 4.87 30.23
C ALA A 70 -3.22 6.01 30.14
N LYS A 71 -3.55 6.46 28.91
CA LYS A 71 -4.59 7.48 28.65
C LYS A 71 -5.99 6.86 28.50
N LEU A 72 -6.08 5.59 28.12
CA LEU A 72 -7.32 4.89 27.75
C LEU A 72 -8.03 4.16 28.90
N GLU A 73 -7.44 4.13 30.10
CA GLU A 73 -7.96 3.40 31.27
C GLU A 73 -8.42 1.97 30.93
N ALA A 74 -9.71 1.63 31.08
CA ALA A 74 -10.24 0.26 30.93
C ALA A 74 -10.84 -0.06 29.54
N LEU A 75 -10.77 0.86 28.56
CA LEU A 75 -11.51 0.74 27.29
C LEU A 75 -10.80 -0.07 26.18
N GLY A 76 -9.73 -0.78 26.52
CA GLY A 76 -9.10 -1.76 25.63
C GLY A 76 -7.59 -1.60 25.63
N LEU A 77 -6.91 -2.40 26.45
CA LEU A 77 -5.45 -2.50 26.43
C LEU A 77 -5.01 -3.04 25.06
N GLN A 78 -4.23 -2.23 24.34
CA GLN A 78 -3.59 -2.65 23.11
C GLN A 78 -2.23 -3.29 23.43
N ASN A 79 -1.76 -4.18 22.57
CA ASN A 79 -0.40 -4.70 22.56
C ASN A 79 0.21 -4.49 21.16
N VAL A 80 1.50 -4.75 20.99
CA VAL A 80 2.19 -4.52 19.69
C VAL A 80 1.54 -5.30 18.55
N ASP A 81 0.94 -6.46 18.84
CA ASP A 81 0.22 -7.26 17.85
C ASP A 81 -0.97 -6.51 17.24
N SER A 82 -1.60 -5.59 17.98
CA SER A 82 -2.68 -4.76 17.44
C SER A 82 -2.20 -3.84 16.30
N ILE A 83 -0.96 -3.34 16.40
CA ILE A 83 -0.34 -2.52 15.35
C ILE A 83 0.01 -3.40 14.17
N PHE A 84 0.59 -4.58 14.40
CA PHE A 84 0.92 -5.51 13.31
C PHE A 84 -0.32 -5.96 12.54
N ASN A 85 -1.37 -6.38 13.26
CA ASN A 85 -2.66 -6.75 12.67
C ASN A 85 -3.30 -5.59 11.91
N TYR A 86 -3.20 -4.37 12.46
CA TYR A 86 -3.63 -3.18 11.72
C TYR A 86 -2.86 -3.03 10.42
N LEU A 87 -1.53 -3.08 10.43
CA LEU A 87 -0.76 -2.91 9.21
C LEU A 87 -1.07 -4.05 8.21
N GLU A 88 -1.16 -5.29 8.67
CA GLU A 88 -1.37 -6.48 7.83
C GLU A 88 -2.77 -6.51 7.19
N TYR A 89 -3.81 -6.22 7.97
CA TYR A 89 -5.20 -6.40 7.54
C TYR A 89 -5.99 -5.10 7.45
N GLY A 90 -5.75 -4.13 8.33
CA GLY A 90 -6.56 -2.91 8.47
C GLY A 90 -6.04 -1.68 7.72
N PHE A 91 -4.75 -1.62 7.42
CA PHE A 91 -4.13 -0.53 6.67
C PHE A 91 -4.26 -0.82 5.19
N GLU A 92 -5.48 -0.60 4.69
CA GLU A 92 -5.90 -0.94 3.34
C GLU A 92 -5.38 0.05 2.28
N VAL A 93 -4.06 0.18 2.25
CA VAL A 93 -3.36 1.01 1.28
C VAL A 93 -2.49 0.17 0.35
N ASP A 94 -2.32 0.68 -0.86
CA ASP A 94 -1.35 0.21 -1.84
C ASP A 94 -0.27 1.27 -1.95
N ILE A 95 0.99 0.87 -1.77
CA ILE A 95 2.12 1.80 -1.97
C ILE A 95 2.31 1.97 -3.48
N ASP A 96 1.93 3.14 -3.98
CA ASP A 96 2.00 3.46 -5.41
C ASP A 96 3.43 3.81 -5.83
N ASN A 97 4.13 4.57 -4.98
CA ASN A 97 5.47 5.07 -5.29
C ASN A 97 6.28 5.36 -4.03
N LEU A 98 7.59 5.15 -4.12
CA LEU A 98 8.57 5.58 -3.15
C LEU A 98 9.62 6.43 -3.86
N GLU A 99 9.60 7.74 -3.63
CA GLU A 99 10.45 8.69 -4.31
C GLU A 99 11.48 9.29 -3.35
N LYS A 100 12.76 9.16 -3.67
CA LYS A 100 13.81 9.85 -2.92
C LYS A 100 13.88 11.32 -3.37
N LEU A 101 13.58 12.25 -2.46
CA LEU A 101 13.64 13.68 -2.75
C LEU A 101 15.07 14.22 -2.60
N ASN A 102 15.81 13.76 -1.59
CA ASN A 102 17.22 14.09 -1.37
C ASN A 102 17.89 13.06 -0.44
N ALA A 103 19.11 13.34 0.04
CA ALA A 103 19.87 12.44 0.91
C ALA A 103 19.13 12.06 2.21
N ASN A 104 18.26 12.94 2.72
CA ASN A 104 17.66 12.84 4.06
C ASN A 104 16.12 12.78 4.04
N SER A 105 15.48 12.77 2.87
CA SER A 105 14.02 12.73 2.77
C SER A 105 13.54 11.94 1.56
N ALA A 106 12.42 11.26 1.75
CA ALA A 106 11.69 10.54 0.72
C ALA A 106 10.18 10.85 0.82
N LEU A 107 9.48 10.68 -0.28
CA LEU A 107 8.04 10.77 -0.40
C LEU A 107 7.47 9.36 -0.60
N ILE A 108 6.49 8.99 0.21
CA ILE A 108 5.73 7.75 0.06
C ILE A 108 4.36 8.14 -0.47
N ASN A 109 4.06 7.74 -1.69
CA ASN A 109 2.71 7.85 -2.24
C ASN A 109 2.02 6.52 -2.07
N PHE A 110 0.81 6.56 -1.55
CA PHE A 110 -0.03 5.40 -1.41
C PHE A 110 -1.47 5.76 -1.77
N SER A 111 -2.17 4.80 -2.36
CA SER A 111 -3.58 4.86 -2.65
C SER A 111 -4.32 4.00 -1.63
N THR A 112 -5.57 4.34 -1.32
CA THR A 112 -6.40 3.56 -0.40
C THR A 112 -7.51 2.85 -1.18
N GLY A 113 -7.82 1.62 -0.76
CA GLY A 113 -9.04 0.93 -1.20
C GLY A 113 -10.31 1.48 -0.53
N ASN A 114 -10.17 2.13 0.63
CA ASN A 114 -11.27 2.47 1.54
C ASN A 114 -11.25 3.93 1.97
N TYR A 115 -12.42 4.49 2.25
CA TYR A 115 -12.58 5.87 2.72
C TYR A 115 -13.65 5.96 3.82
N PRO A 116 -13.42 6.71 4.94
CA PRO A 116 -12.27 7.57 5.26
C PRO A 116 -11.01 6.81 5.72
N PHE A 117 -9.86 7.49 5.69
CA PHE A 117 -8.55 6.95 6.07
C PHE A 117 -8.44 6.73 7.59
N GLY A 118 -8.90 5.58 8.08
CA GLY A 118 -8.68 5.18 9.47
C GLY A 118 -7.22 4.79 9.72
N GLY A 119 -6.57 5.40 10.73
CA GLY A 119 -5.33 4.89 11.32
C GLY A 119 -4.00 5.36 10.70
N ILE A 120 -3.99 6.45 9.93
CA ILE A 120 -2.74 7.12 9.48
C ILE A 120 -1.75 7.35 10.63
N GLU A 121 -2.25 7.65 11.83
CA GLU A 121 -1.43 7.77 13.04
C GLU A 121 -0.62 6.51 13.35
N ARG A 122 -1.24 5.32 13.30
CA ARG A 122 -0.53 4.04 13.53
C ARG A 122 0.57 3.82 12.49
N PHE A 123 0.34 4.25 11.25
CA PHE A 123 1.35 4.21 10.20
C PHE A 123 2.50 5.20 10.47
N ILE A 124 2.21 6.45 10.85
CA ILE A 124 3.22 7.46 11.22
C ILE A 124 4.09 6.98 12.40
N ILE A 125 3.47 6.40 13.42
CA ILE A 125 4.16 5.83 14.58
C ILE A 125 5.02 4.62 14.18
N THR A 126 4.52 3.77 13.27
CA THR A 126 5.30 2.66 12.73
C THR A 126 6.54 3.17 12.00
N LEU A 127 6.40 4.16 11.10
CA LEU A 127 7.56 4.77 10.43
C LEU A 127 8.59 5.26 11.44
N LYS A 128 8.12 5.90 12.53
CA LYS A 128 8.99 6.38 13.59
C LYS A 128 9.72 5.26 14.32
N ALA A 129 9.07 4.11 14.54
CA ALA A 129 9.70 2.92 15.12
C ALA A 129 10.89 2.40 14.28
N PHE A 130 10.82 2.56 12.96
CA PHE A 130 11.90 2.25 12.02
C PHE A 130 12.91 3.41 11.83
N GLY A 131 12.85 4.44 12.67
CA GLY A 131 13.75 5.60 12.62
C GLY A 131 13.39 6.64 11.57
N LEU A 132 12.23 6.52 10.90
CA LEU A 132 11.77 7.45 9.88
C LEU A 132 10.82 8.49 10.49
N LYS A 133 11.15 9.78 10.36
CA LYS A 133 10.31 10.86 10.90
C LYS A 133 9.43 11.44 9.80
N ALA A 134 8.12 11.20 9.89
CA ALA A 134 7.17 11.92 9.06
C ALA A 134 7.19 13.42 9.43
N THR A 135 7.31 14.28 8.43
CA THR A 135 7.32 15.75 8.59
C THR A 135 6.09 16.41 8.01
N GLU A 136 5.45 15.77 7.03
CA GLU A 136 4.21 16.21 6.40
C GLU A 136 3.42 14.98 5.94
N CYS A 137 2.10 15.07 5.92
CA CYS A 137 1.21 14.02 5.42
C CYS A 137 -0.01 14.66 4.76
N PHE A 138 -0.40 14.13 3.59
CA PHE A 138 -1.71 14.38 3.01
C PHE A 138 -2.63 13.22 3.42
N ASP A 139 -3.65 13.52 4.21
CA ASP A 139 -4.56 12.52 4.78
C ASP A 139 -5.79 12.23 3.90
N GLY A 140 -5.77 12.71 2.65
CA GLY A 140 -6.91 12.67 1.74
C GLY A 140 -7.79 13.92 1.75
N PHE A 141 -7.63 14.78 2.75
CA PHE A 141 -8.37 16.03 2.87
C PHE A 141 -7.43 17.23 2.91
N VAL A 142 -6.43 17.18 3.78
CA VAL A 142 -5.55 18.30 4.08
C VAL A 142 -4.11 17.86 4.16
N ILE A 143 -3.21 18.72 3.70
CA ILE A 143 -1.79 18.57 3.98
C ILE A 143 -1.55 19.11 5.38
N SER A 144 -1.09 18.25 6.26
CA SER A 144 -0.70 18.59 7.62
C SER A 144 0.81 18.54 7.77
N LYS A 145 1.40 19.58 8.38
CA LYS A 145 2.76 19.54 8.92
C LYS A 145 2.74 18.77 10.23
N ILE A 146 3.74 17.91 10.43
CA ILE A 146 3.91 17.12 11.65
C ILE A 146 5.07 17.70 12.45
N GLU A 147 4.79 18.12 13.67
CA GLU A 147 5.80 18.61 14.62
C GLU A 147 5.90 17.65 15.80
N TRP A 148 7.00 16.90 15.87
CA TRP A 148 7.28 15.98 16.96
C TRP A 148 7.62 16.75 18.23
N LEU A 149 6.80 16.55 19.27
CA LEU A 149 6.95 17.16 20.59
C LEU A 149 7.84 16.30 21.49
N SER A 150 7.77 14.99 21.29
CA SER A 150 8.60 14.02 21.99
C SER A 150 8.95 12.86 21.06
N ASP A 151 9.45 11.78 21.63
CA ASP A 151 9.73 10.57 20.89
C ASP A 151 8.46 9.94 20.31
N ILE A 152 7.36 9.95 21.09
CA ILE A 152 6.09 9.27 20.78
C ILE A 152 4.91 10.22 20.54
N GLU A 153 5.05 11.51 20.86
CA GLU A 153 3.99 12.51 20.68
C GLU A 153 4.36 13.53 19.60
N TYR A 154 3.36 13.88 18.79
CA TYR A 154 3.45 14.93 17.79
C TYR A 154 2.14 15.70 17.74
N LYS A 155 2.19 16.89 17.15
CA LYS A 155 1.01 17.66 16.77
C LYS A 155 0.99 17.87 15.26
N THR A 156 -0.20 18.03 14.72
CA THR A 156 -0.40 18.41 13.32
C THR A 156 -0.76 19.88 13.21
N THR A 157 -0.38 20.51 12.10
CA THR A 157 -0.83 21.84 11.74
C THR A 157 -1.19 21.85 10.27
N GLU A 158 -2.43 22.16 9.96
CA GLU A 158 -2.95 22.21 8.60
C GLU A 158 -2.23 23.27 7.77
N LEU A 159 -1.95 22.95 6.51
CA LEU A 159 -1.33 23.83 5.53
C LEU A 159 -2.33 24.13 4.39
N PRO A 160 -3.30 25.04 4.59
CA PRO A 160 -4.41 25.23 3.66
C PRO A 160 -3.95 25.71 2.27
N GLU A 161 -2.99 26.63 2.18
CA GLU A 161 -2.48 27.10 0.89
C GLU A 161 -1.74 26.01 0.11
N LYS A 162 -0.96 25.17 0.81
CA LYS A 162 -0.26 24.03 0.21
C LYS A 162 -1.25 22.96 -0.23
N THR A 163 -2.28 22.72 0.57
CA THR A 163 -3.39 21.82 0.24
C THR A 163 -4.12 22.29 -1.01
N LYS A 164 -4.47 23.58 -1.07
CA LYS A 164 -5.10 24.19 -2.23
C LYS A 164 -4.26 24.02 -3.49
N ALA A 165 -2.94 24.23 -3.40
CA ALA A 165 -2.00 24.03 -4.49
C ALA A 165 -1.88 22.56 -4.92
N TYR A 166 -1.87 21.63 -3.97
CA TYR A 166 -1.81 20.19 -4.22
C TYR A 166 -3.10 19.64 -4.86
N LEU A 167 -4.25 20.09 -4.38
CA LEU A 167 -5.56 19.75 -4.92
C LEU A 167 -5.94 20.53 -6.18
N GLN A 168 -5.18 21.57 -6.54
CA GLN A 168 -5.37 22.16 -7.85
C GLN A 168 -5.15 21.03 -8.87
N PRO A 169 -6.08 20.77 -9.78
CA PRO A 169 -5.81 19.88 -10.88
C PRO A 169 -4.59 20.46 -11.57
N THR A 170 -3.45 19.75 -11.51
CA THR A 170 -2.34 20.08 -12.38
C THR A 170 -2.92 20.02 -13.78
N HIS A 171 -3.18 21.17 -14.39
CA HIS A 171 -3.60 21.21 -15.78
C HIS A 171 -2.53 20.42 -16.55
N SER A 172 -2.94 19.30 -17.12
CA SER A 172 -2.89 19.23 -18.57
C SER A 172 -1.49 19.32 -19.19
N LYS A 173 -0.44 18.75 -18.59
CA LYS A 173 0.85 18.66 -19.33
C LYS A 173 0.74 17.81 -20.59
N ASN A 174 -0.16 16.81 -20.61
CA ASN A 174 -0.42 16.01 -21.82
C ASN A 174 -1.68 16.41 -22.59
N LYS A 175 -2.66 17.08 -21.97
CA LYS A 175 -3.91 17.47 -22.66
C LYS A 175 -3.78 18.79 -23.40
N THR A 176 -2.99 19.76 -22.92
CA THR A 176 -2.83 21.06 -23.60
C THR A 176 -1.95 20.91 -24.82
N ALA A 177 -0.84 20.18 -24.73
CA ALA A 177 0.00 19.88 -25.88
C ALA A 177 -0.77 19.09 -26.95
N LEU A 178 -1.58 18.09 -26.55
CA LEU A 178 -2.42 17.34 -27.49
C LEU A 178 -3.55 18.20 -28.08
N MET A 179 -4.18 19.07 -27.28
CA MET A 179 -5.23 19.98 -27.76
C MET A 179 -4.69 21.13 -28.61
N GLU A 180 -3.49 21.64 -28.34
CA GLU A 180 -2.78 22.61 -29.18
C GLU A 180 -2.32 21.98 -30.49
N LEU A 181 -1.80 20.74 -30.43
CA LEU A 181 -1.47 19.95 -31.62
C LEU A 181 -2.73 19.65 -32.45
N LEU A 182 -3.83 19.26 -31.80
CA LEU A 182 -5.13 19.05 -32.44
C LEU A 182 -5.71 20.36 -33.00
N SER A 183 -5.59 21.49 -32.30
CA SER A 183 -6.08 22.77 -32.80
C SER A 183 -5.26 23.28 -33.98
N HIS A 184 -3.93 23.10 -33.97
CA HIS A 184 -3.08 23.40 -35.12
C HIS A 184 -3.35 22.45 -36.30
N PHE A 185 -3.63 21.18 -36.00
CA PHE A 185 -3.97 20.19 -37.02
C PHE A 185 -5.32 20.50 -37.68
N LEU A 186 -6.36 20.79 -36.88
CA LEU A 186 -7.71 21.13 -37.32
C LEU A 186 -7.81 22.52 -37.98
N ALA A 187 -6.92 23.45 -37.65
CA ALA A 187 -6.83 24.75 -38.29
C ALA A 187 -6.11 24.72 -39.65
N SER A 188 -5.47 23.60 -40.02
CA SER A 188 -4.84 23.46 -41.33
C SER A 188 -5.85 22.95 -42.36
N GLU A 189 -6.00 23.64 -43.48
CA GLU A 189 -6.90 23.28 -44.60
C GLU A 189 -6.60 21.89 -45.20
N LYS A 190 -5.45 21.28 -44.86
CA LYS A 190 -5.08 19.93 -45.29
C LYS A 190 -5.68 18.80 -44.42
N SER A 191 -6.36 19.13 -43.32
CA SER A 191 -6.90 18.13 -42.37
C SER A 191 -8.21 17.46 -42.81
N LEU A 192 -8.97 18.08 -43.72
CA LEU A 192 -10.26 17.52 -44.18
C LEU A 192 -10.07 16.22 -44.98
N TYR A 193 -9.01 16.13 -45.77
CA TYR A 193 -8.70 14.95 -46.58
C TYR A 193 -8.09 13.80 -45.77
N LEU A 194 -7.35 14.10 -44.69
CA LEU A 194 -6.81 13.06 -43.80
C LEU A 194 -7.88 12.54 -42.83
N ALA A 195 -8.79 13.40 -42.36
CA ALA A 195 -9.92 13.00 -41.53
C ALA A 195 -10.86 12.04 -42.28
N ALA A 196 -11.13 12.28 -43.57
CA ALA A 196 -11.89 11.34 -44.40
C ALA A 196 -11.19 9.97 -44.55
N GLY A 197 -9.86 9.95 -44.64
CA GLY A 197 -9.06 8.71 -44.68
C GLY A 197 -9.08 7.93 -43.36
N ILE A 198 -8.98 8.62 -42.22
CA ILE A 198 -8.98 7.98 -40.89
C ILE A 198 -10.38 7.46 -40.53
N ILE A 199 -11.45 8.19 -40.86
CA ILE A 199 -12.83 7.72 -40.67
C ILE A 199 -13.11 6.47 -41.53
N GLY A 200 -12.55 6.41 -42.75
CA GLY A 200 -12.64 5.22 -43.59
C GLY A 200 -11.96 3.99 -42.96
N ILE A 201 -10.77 4.15 -42.39
CA ILE A 201 -10.03 3.07 -41.73
C ILE A 201 -10.75 2.59 -40.46
N ILE A 202 -11.26 3.51 -39.63
CA ILE A 202 -12.00 3.17 -38.42
C ILE A 202 -13.31 2.44 -38.77
N SER A 203 -14.01 2.86 -39.83
CA SER A 203 -15.24 2.20 -40.29
C SER A 203 -14.96 0.77 -40.80
N ALA A 204 -13.83 0.54 -41.48
CA ALA A 204 -13.41 -0.78 -41.92
C ALA A 204 -13.06 -1.70 -40.75
N VAL A 205 -12.35 -1.19 -39.73
CA VAL A 205 -11.97 -1.95 -38.53
C VAL A 205 -13.20 -2.29 -37.67
N VAL A 206 -14.12 -1.35 -37.50
CA VAL A 206 -15.38 -1.58 -36.77
C VAL A 206 -16.29 -2.54 -37.54
N GLY A 207 -16.34 -2.46 -38.87
CA GLY A 207 -17.05 -3.43 -39.71
C GLY A 207 -16.49 -4.85 -39.59
N LEU A 208 -15.16 -4.99 -39.56
CA LEU A 208 -14.48 -6.28 -39.39
C LEU A 208 -14.69 -6.89 -38.00
N LEU A 209 -14.71 -6.05 -36.96
CA LEU A 209 -15.01 -6.47 -35.58
C LEU A 209 -16.48 -6.90 -35.42
N LEU A 210 -17.42 -6.20 -36.06
CA LEU A 210 -18.83 -6.57 -36.05
C LEU A 210 -19.10 -7.87 -36.85
N TYR A 211 -18.40 -8.07 -37.97
CA TYR A 211 -18.45 -9.32 -38.74
C TYR A 211 -17.95 -10.53 -37.92
N TYR A 212 -16.84 -10.38 -37.20
CA TYR A 212 -16.33 -11.42 -36.29
C TYR A 212 -17.30 -11.72 -35.14
N PHE A 213 -17.95 -10.70 -34.59
CA PHE A 213 -18.95 -10.87 -33.52
C PHE A 213 -20.23 -11.59 -33.98
N LEU A 214 -20.62 -11.41 -35.24
CA LEU A 214 -21.79 -12.07 -35.83
C LEU A 214 -21.53 -13.53 -36.21
N ILE A 215 -20.32 -13.87 -36.69
CA ILE A 215 -19.96 -15.26 -37.00
C ILE A 215 -19.86 -16.14 -35.74
N ILE A 216 -19.33 -15.59 -34.64
CA ILE A 216 -19.18 -16.33 -33.37
C ILE A 216 -20.54 -16.66 -32.72
N LYS A 217 -21.63 -15.97 -33.09
CA LYS A 217 -22.99 -16.23 -32.59
C LYS A 217 -23.86 -17.11 -33.48
N VAL A 218 -23.41 -17.51 -34.67
CA VAL A 218 -24.24 -18.25 -35.65
C VAL A 218 -23.65 -19.62 -36.04
N LEU A 219 -22.54 -20.05 -35.44
CA LEU A 219 -22.15 -21.46 -35.49
C LEU A 219 -22.73 -22.21 -34.27
N PRO A 220 -23.59 -23.22 -34.47
CA PRO A 220 -24.08 -24.11 -33.41
C PRO A 220 -22.98 -25.04 -32.88
#